data_AF-A0A7R6PC30-F1
#
_entry.id   AF-A0A7R6PC30-F1
#
_cell.length_a   1.000
_cell.length_b   1.000
_cell.length_c   1.000
_cell.angle_alpha   90.00
_cell.angle_beta   90.00
_cell.angle_gamma   90.00
#
_symmetry.space_group_name_H-M   'P 1'
#
loop_
_entity.id
_entity.type
_entity.pdbx_description
1 polymer ?
#
loop_
_entity_poly.entity_id
_entity_poly.type
_entity_poly.pdbx_seq_one_letter_code
_entity_poly.pdbx_strand_id
1 'polypeptide(L)'
;MEENSVWIIGIVTLAAGTLIGYLMGRSGDNSGQQKLVDQLNEAQQELNEYKGQVNGHFEKTAELVNNLTESYREVHQHLAQGSESLCKGEHSPAQLNSDTQSKLTELTDNEQDEQIPTVTEEMAPEPEEPEAVEPPRDYAPKSPDEEGTLSEKFGLKKEQEADEGEDIPPILKDHVPDNSPKDSDTKASV
;
A
#
# COMPACT_ATOMS: atom_id res chain seq x y z
N MET A 1 83.25 16.82 11.50
CA MET A 1 82.27 17.88 11.79
C MET A 1 80.98 17.72 10.98
N GLU A 2 81.00 16.98 9.86
CA GLU A 2 79.83 16.81 8.98
C GLU A 2 78.74 15.87 9.57
N GLU A 3 79.14 14.80 10.26
CA GLU A 3 78.21 13.84 10.89
C GLU A 3 77.22 14.49 11.88
N ASN A 4 77.69 15.38 12.76
CA ASN A 4 76.82 16.06 13.73
C ASN A 4 75.84 17.02 13.05
N SER A 5 76.25 17.66 11.95
CA SER A 5 75.40 18.58 11.19
C SER A 5 74.24 17.86 10.53
N VAL A 6 74.47 16.66 9.99
CA VAL A 6 73.42 15.84 9.36
C VAL A 6 72.34 15.45 10.38
N TRP A 7 72.73 15.00 11.57
CA TRP A 7 71.78 14.61 12.62
C TRP A 7 70.99 15.81 13.18
N ILE A 8 71.66 16.96 13.38
CA ILE A 8 71.01 18.20 13.85
C ILE A 8 69.99 18.71 12.83
N ILE A 9 70.35 18.72 11.54
CA ILE A 9 69.42 19.14 10.47
C ILE A 9 68.19 18.23 10.44
N GLY A 10 68.35 16.92 10.62
CA GLY A 10 67.23 15.97 10.68
C GLY A 10 66.27 16.25 11.84
N ILE A 11 66.78 16.57 13.03
CA ILE A 11 65.94 16.91 14.19
C ILE A 11 65.21 18.24 13.96
N VAL A 12 65.90 19.23 13.40
CA VAL A 12 65.32 20.56 13.16
C VAL A 12 64.21 20.50 12.12
N THR A 13 64.40 19.79 11.01
CA THR A 13 63.37 19.64 9.98
C THR A 13 62.19 18.83 10.47
N LEU A 14 62.44 17.78 11.28
CA LEU A 14 61.39 17.03 11.95
C LEU A 14 60.59 17.96 12.85
N ALA A 15 61.25 18.67 13.77
CA ALA A 15 60.58 19.58 14.71
C ALA A 15 59.80 20.70 14.00
N ALA A 16 60.38 21.31 12.96
CA ALA A 16 59.70 22.32 12.15
C ALA A 16 58.49 21.73 11.41
N GLY A 17 58.64 20.53 10.84
CA GLY A 17 57.56 19.80 10.19
C GLY A 17 56.43 19.43 11.15
N THR A 18 56.74 18.93 12.35
CA THR A 18 55.71 18.64 13.37
C THR A 18 55.02 19.90 13.85
N LEU A 19 55.75 21.00 14.02
CA LEU A 19 55.16 22.27 14.47
C LEU A 19 54.17 22.81 13.43
N ILE A 20 54.57 22.84 12.15
CA ILE A 20 53.73 23.30 11.05
C ILE A 20 52.55 22.34 10.85
N GLY A 21 52.80 21.02 10.86
CA GLY A 21 51.76 20.01 10.73
C GLY A 21 50.74 20.06 11.87
N TYR A 22 51.19 20.29 13.11
CA TYR A 22 50.31 20.44 14.26
C TYR A 22 49.45 21.71 14.18
N LEU A 23 50.03 22.84 13.77
CA LEU A 23 49.29 24.08 13.59
C LEU A 23 48.23 23.95 12.48
N MET A 24 48.60 23.36 11.34
CA MET A 24 47.68 23.17 10.21
C MET A 24 46.58 22.15 10.53
N GLY A 25 46.92 21.03 11.19
CA GLY A 25 45.97 19.99 11.57
C GLY A 25 45.01 20.42 12.68
N ARG A 26 45.43 21.31 13.58
CA ARG A 26 44.59 21.84 14.65
C ARG A 26 43.64 22.96 14.18
N SER A 27 43.96 23.64 13.08
CA SER A 27 43.07 24.63 12.45
C SER A 27 41.91 24.02 11.66
N GLY A 28 41.80 22.69 11.60
CA GLY A 28 40.61 22.01 11.09
C GLY A 28 39.40 22.40 11.93
N ASP A 29 38.48 23.13 11.32
CA ASP A 29 37.25 23.59 11.94
C ASP A 29 36.37 22.39 12.34
N ASN A 30 36.33 22.08 13.63
CA ASN A 30 35.51 21.00 14.19
C ASN A 30 34.01 21.29 14.08
N SER A 31 33.60 22.49 13.67
CA SER A 31 32.19 22.85 13.50
C SER A 31 31.51 22.03 12.40
N GLY A 32 32.24 21.64 11.35
CA GLY A 32 31.71 20.79 10.28
C GLY A 32 31.34 19.40 10.77
N GLN A 33 32.12 18.85 11.71
CA GLN A 33 31.85 17.54 12.29
C GLN A 33 30.66 17.57 13.26
N GLN A 34 30.46 18.68 13.98
CA GLN A 34 29.27 18.87 14.81
C GLN A 34 28.00 18.93 13.95
N LYS A 35 28.01 19.68 12.85
CA LYS A 35 26.86 19.75 11.93
C LYS A 35 26.46 18.39 11.35
N LEU A 36 27.44 17.54 11.03
CA LEU A 36 27.15 16.18 10.54
C LEU A 36 26.52 15.31 11.63
N VAL A 37 26.97 15.45 12.88
CA VAL A 37 26.37 14.75 14.03
C VAL A 37 24.95 15.26 14.29
N ASP A 38 24.73 16.56 14.17
CA ASP A 38 23.41 17.16 14.33
C ASP A 38 22.44 16.66 13.25
N GLN A 39 22.87 16.63 11.98
CA GLN A 39 22.07 16.08 10.87
C GLN A 39 21.72 14.61 11.08
N LEU A 40 22.65 13.79 11.57
CA LEU A 40 22.37 12.39 11.87
C LEU A 40 21.37 12.24 13.01
N ASN A 41 21.47 13.06 14.05
CA ASN A 41 20.51 13.03 15.16
C ASN A 41 19.13 13.48 14.71
N GLU A 42 19.04 14.55 13.91
CA GLU A 42 17.78 15.06 13.35
C GLU A 42 17.10 14.00 12.47
N ALA A 43 17.83 13.39 11.53
CA ALA A 43 17.28 12.32 10.68
C ALA A 43 16.85 11.08 11.49
N GLN A 44 17.60 10.71 12.53
CA GLN A 44 17.20 9.61 13.42
C GLN A 44 15.95 9.94 14.22
N GLN A 45 15.82 11.19 14.67
CA GLN A 45 14.64 11.67 15.38
C GLN A 45 13.41 11.64 14.47
N GLU A 46 13.51 12.15 13.24
CA GLU A 46 12.43 12.10 12.26
C GLU A 46 12.00 10.66 11.96
N LEU A 47 12.95 9.74 11.78
CA LEU A 47 12.64 8.32 11.59
C LEU A 47 11.94 7.69 12.79
N ASN A 48 12.34 8.06 14.01
CA ASN A 48 11.70 7.57 15.22
C ASN A 48 10.27 8.11 15.35
N GLU A 49 10.08 9.40 15.07
CA GLU A 49 8.78 10.04 15.06
C GLU A 49 7.84 9.40 14.03
N TYR A 50 8.32 9.19 12.80
CA TYR A 50 7.57 8.50 11.75
C TYR A 50 7.19 7.07 12.17
N LYS A 51 8.13 6.30 12.73
CA LYS A 51 7.84 4.95 13.26
C LYS A 51 6.79 4.99 14.36
N GLY A 52 6.84 5.98 15.25
CA GLY A 52 5.85 6.20 16.30
C GLY A 52 4.45 6.50 15.72
N GLN A 53 4.36 7.39 14.74
CA GLN A 53 3.11 7.73 14.06
C GLN A 53 2.50 6.52 13.33
N VAL A 54 3.32 5.72 12.64
CA VAL A 54 2.89 4.50 11.95
C VAL A 54 2.37 3.47 12.94
N ASN A 55 3.10 3.25 14.05
CA ASN A 55 2.65 2.33 15.08
C ASN A 55 1.31 2.77 15.70
N GLY A 56 1.15 4.07 15.98
CA GLY A 56 -0.12 4.63 16.46
C GLY A 56 -1.27 4.47 15.44
N HIS A 57 -0.98 4.60 14.14
CA HIS A 57 -1.98 4.35 13.10
C HIS A 57 -2.42 2.88 13.10
N PHE A 58 -1.47 1.94 13.16
CA PHE A 58 -1.79 0.51 13.19
C PHE A 58 -2.52 0.08 14.46
N GLU A 59 -2.17 0.65 15.62
CA GLU A 59 -2.91 0.42 16.87
C GLU A 59 -4.36 0.87 16.74
N LYS A 60 -4.59 2.08 16.22
CA LYS A 60 -5.93 2.61 15.96
C LYS A 60 -6.67 1.79 14.90
N THR A 61 -6.00 1.38 13.83
CA THR A 61 -6.60 0.50 12.81
C THR A 61 -7.01 -0.84 13.40
N ALA A 62 -6.18 -1.45 14.26
CA ALA A 62 -6.51 -2.71 14.92
C ALA A 62 -7.75 -2.56 15.82
N GLU A 63 -7.87 -1.45 16.55
CA GLU A 63 -9.06 -1.13 17.34
C GLU A 63 -10.32 -0.99 16.48
N LEU A 64 -10.24 -0.25 15.37
CA LEU A 64 -11.36 -0.08 14.44
C LEU A 64 -11.78 -1.40 13.78
N VAL A 65 -10.81 -2.22 13.36
CA VAL A 65 -11.08 -3.54 12.76
C VAL A 65 -11.71 -4.49 13.77
N ASN A 66 -11.27 -4.46 15.03
CA ASN A 66 -11.88 -5.26 16.08
C ASN A 66 -13.34 -4.83 16.33
N ASN A 67 -13.60 -3.52 16.42
CA ASN A 67 -14.97 -2.99 16.55
C ASN A 67 -15.85 -3.40 15.36
N LEU A 68 -15.34 -3.31 14.14
CA LEU A 68 -16.05 -3.78 12.94
C LEU A 68 -16.39 -5.27 13.02
N THR A 69 -15.44 -6.09 13.47
CA THR A 69 -15.63 -7.53 13.62
C THR A 69 -16.70 -7.84 14.66
N GLU A 70 -16.73 -7.09 15.77
CA GLU A 70 -17.75 -7.23 16.80
C GLU A 70 -19.15 -6.85 16.28
N SER A 71 -19.27 -5.69 15.63
CA SER A 71 -20.53 -5.27 15.01
C SER A 71 -21.01 -6.26 13.93
N TYR A 72 -20.10 -6.85 13.15
CA TYR A 72 -20.44 -7.89 12.19
C TYR A 72 -21.01 -9.15 12.87
N ARG A 73 -20.40 -9.61 13.97
CA ARG A 73 -20.91 -10.73 14.76
C ARG A 73 -22.28 -10.44 15.36
N GLU A 74 -22.46 -9.24 15.91
CA GLU A 74 -23.72 -8.79 16.50
C GLU A 74 -24.85 -8.81 15.46
N VAL A 75 -24.61 -8.25 14.27
CA VAL A 75 -25.58 -8.27 13.16
C VAL A 75 -25.93 -9.69 12.76
N HIS A 76 -24.94 -10.58 12.64
CA HIS A 76 -25.18 -11.99 12.34
C HIS A 76 -25.98 -12.71 13.42
N GLN A 77 -25.67 -12.47 14.69
CA GLN A 77 -26.40 -13.04 15.82
C GLN A 77 -27.85 -12.54 15.85
N HIS A 78 -28.06 -11.25 15.60
CA HIS A 78 -29.39 -10.65 15.52
C HIS A 78 -30.21 -11.23 14.36
N LEU A 79 -29.59 -11.46 13.20
CA LEU A 79 -30.26 -12.09 12.06
C LEU A 79 -30.65 -13.55 12.35
N ALA A 80 -29.77 -14.31 12.99
CA ALA A 80 -30.05 -15.69 13.39
C ALA A 80 -31.17 -15.78 14.45
N GLN A 81 -31.16 -14.89 15.45
CA GLN A 81 -32.24 -14.80 16.42
C GLN A 81 -33.55 -14.31 15.79
N GLY A 82 -33.46 -13.37 14.84
CA GLY A 82 -34.60 -12.87 14.09
C GLY A 82 -35.29 -13.97 13.27
N SER A 83 -34.52 -14.82 12.57
CA SER A 83 -35.10 -15.95 11.84
C SER A 83 -35.74 -16.96 12.79
N GLU A 84 -35.12 -17.26 13.93
CA GLU A 84 -35.70 -18.15 14.94
C GLU A 84 -37.01 -17.59 15.52
N SER A 85 -37.05 -16.31 15.87
CA SER A 85 -38.24 -15.65 16.42
C SER A 85 -39.37 -15.54 15.40
N LEU A 86 -39.05 -15.18 14.16
CA LEU A 86 -40.04 -14.97 13.10
C LEU A 86 -40.57 -16.31 12.56
N CYS A 87 -39.71 -17.32 12.37
CA CYS A 87 -40.12 -18.63 11.86
C CYS A 87 -40.84 -19.48 12.91
N LYS A 88 -40.58 -19.30 14.21
CA LYS A 88 -41.32 -19.99 15.28
C LYS A 88 -42.70 -19.38 15.56
N GLY A 89 -42.91 -18.12 15.17
CA GLY A 89 -44.14 -17.38 15.44
C GLY A 89 -45.30 -17.69 14.50
N GLU A 90 -45.06 -18.19 13.28
CA GLU A 90 -46.12 -18.27 12.26
C GLU A 90 -46.73 -19.67 12.09
N HIS A 91 -46.00 -20.77 12.26
CA HIS A 91 -46.60 -22.11 12.20
C HIS A 91 -45.86 -23.10 13.11
N SER A 92 -46.56 -23.61 14.13
CA SER A 92 -46.10 -24.81 14.83
C SER A 92 -45.94 -25.94 13.80
N PRO A 93 -44.76 -26.58 13.69
CA PRO A 93 -44.52 -27.65 12.72
C PRO A 93 -45.45 -28.85 12.91
N ALA A 94 -46.16 -28.93 14.04
CA ALA A 94 -47.18 -29.94 14.27
C ALA A 94 -48.44 -29.76 13.41
N GLN A 95 -48.76 -28.55 12.92
CA GLN A 95 -49.99 -28.31 12.14
C GLN A 95 -49.79 -28.47 10.62
N LEU A 96 -48.58 -28.27 10.10
CA LEU A 96 -48.31 -28.41 8.65
C LEU A 96 -48.18 -29.89 8.20
N ASN A 97 -47.81 -30.79 9.11
CA ASN A 97 -47.67 -32.21 8.80
C ASN A 97 -49.01 -32.97 8.79
N SER A 98 -50.05 -32.47 9.47
CA SER A 98 -51.36 -33.16 9.52
C SER A 98 -52.15 -33.03 8.22
N ASP A 99 -52.10 -31.87 7.56
CA ASP A 99 -52.90 -31.63 6.35
C ASP A 99 -52.26 -32.21 5.08
N THR A 100 -50.93 -32.29 5.02
CA THR A 100 -50.19 -32.79 3.85
C THR A 100 -50.23 -34.32 3.74
N GLN A 101 -50.18 -35.03 4.86
CA GLN A 101 -50.21 -36.50 4.88
C GLN A 101 -51.58 -37.07 4.48
N SER A 102 -52.66 -36.35 4.81
CA SER A 102 -54.02 -36.76 4.44
C SER A 102 -54.29 -36.61 2.94
N LYS A 103 -53.67 -35.61 2.27
CA LYS A 103 -53.86 -35.36 0.83
C LYS A 103 -52.96 -36.22 -0.05
N LEU A 104 -51.77 -36.58 0.40
CA LEU A 104 -50.85 -37.42 -0.38
C LEU A 104 -51.38 -38.86 -0.50
N THR A 105 -52.05 -39.37 0.54
CA THR A 105 -52.67 -40.71 0.53
C THR A 105 -53.84 -40.81 -0.46
N GLU A 106 -54.54 -39.71 -0.74
CA GLU A 106 -55.65 -39.68 -1.71
C GLU A 106 -55.16 -39.60 -3.17
N LEU A 107 -53.94 -39.14 -3.41
CA LEU A 107 -53.36 -39.00 -4.76
C LEU A 107 -52.53 -40.23 -5.19
N THR A 108 -52.04 -41.04 -4.24
CA THR A 108 -51.26 -42.26 -4.56
C THR A 108 -52.12 -43.43 -5.06
N ASP A 109 -53.45 -43.37 -4.95
CA ASP A 109 -54.35 -44.34 -5.59
C ASP A 109 -54.65 -44.01 -7.09
N ASN A 110 -54.02 -42.96 -7.65
CA ASN A 110 -54.03 -42.66 -9.08
C ASN A 110 -52.59 -42.63 -9.64
N GLU A 111 -51.95 -43.80 -9.66
CA GLU A 111 -50.73 -43.99 -10.44
C GLU A 111 -51.08 -44.02 -11.94
N GLN A 112 -50.97 -42.87 -12.61
CA GLN A 112 -50.77 -42.81 -14.06
C GLN A 112 -49.53 -41.98 -14.36
N ASP A 113 -48.70 -42.56 -15.23
CA ASP A 113 -47.45 -42.04 -15.78
C ASP A 113 -47.50 -40.56 -16.16
N GLU A 114 -46.69 -39.72 -15.51
CA GLU A 114 -46.23 -38.46 -16.11
C GLU A 114 -44.72 -38.28 -15.92
N GLN A 115 -44.02 -38.36 -17.04
CA GLN A 115 -42.60 -38.06 -17.19
C GLN A 115 -42.36 -36.56 -17.03
N ILE A 116 -41.37 -36.20 -16.22
CA ILE A 116 -40.85 -34.83 -16.10
C ILE A 116 -39.95 -34.55 -17.32
N PRO A 117 -40.15 -33.46 -18.08
CA PRO A 117 -39.29 -33.12 -19.20
C PRO A 117 -37.93 -32.62 -18.71
N THR A 118 -36.89 -33.43 -18.92
CA THR A 118 -35.49 -32.97 -18.88
C THR A 118 -35.30 -31.98 -20.02
N VAL A 119 -34.92 -30.73 -19.68
CA VAL A 119 -34.54 -29.69 -20.66
C VAL A 119 -33.18 -30.08 -21.26
N THR A 120 -33.23 -31.01 -22.20
CA THR A 120 -32.19 -31.29 -23.17
C THR A 120 -32.77 -30.92 -24.53
N GLU A 121 -32.89 -29.63 -24.81
CA GLU A 121 -33.00 -29.08 -26.16
C GLU A 121 -31.63 -28.45 -26.45
N GLU A 122 -30.78 -29.18 -27.16
CA GLU A 122 -30.66 -29.10 -28.63
C GLU A 122 -29.73 -27.94 -29.04
N MET A 123 -28.42 -28.23 -29.04
CA MET A 123 -27.52 -27.67 -30.05
C MET A 123 -26.54 -28.76 -30.48
N ALA A 124 -26.53 -29.02 -31.78
CA ALA A 124 -25.85 -30.11 -32.48
C ALA A 124 -24.30 -30.07 -32.33
N PRO A 125 -23.57 -31.16 -32.65
CA PRO A 125 -22.19 -31.35 -32.22
C PRO A 125 -21.20 -30.61 -33.14
N GLU A 126 -20.44 -29.68 -32.57
CA GLU A 126 -19.17 -29.24 -33.15
C GLU A 126 -18.02 -30.09 -32.59
N PRO A 127 -17.01 -30.42 -33.41
CA PRO A 127 -15.97 -31.39 -33.06
C PRO A 127 -15.10 -30.88 -31.90
N GLU A 128 -14.81 -31.82 -30.99
CA GLU A 128 -14.04 -31.69 -29.76
C GLU A 128 -12.65 -31.07 -29.99
N GLU A 129 -12.42 -29.87 -29.46
CA GLU A 129 -11.13 -29.51 -28.88
C GLU A 129 -11.31 -29.39 -27.37
N PRO A 130 -10.41 -29.95 -26.53
CA PRO A 130 -10.53 -29.82 -25.09
C PRO A 130 -10.28 -28.36 -24.71
N GLU A 131 -11.36 -27.59 -24.56
CA GLU A 131 -11.29 -26.27 -23.95
C GLU A 131 -10.84 -26.46 -22.49
N ALA A 132 -9.53 -26.33 -22.28
CA ALA A 132 -8.97 -26.17 -20.96
C ALA A 132 -9.67 -24.95 -20.36
N VAL A 133 -10.52 -25.18 -19.36
CA VAL A 133 -11.14 -24.12 -18.57
C VAL A 133 -10.00 -23.37 -17.89
N GLU A 134 -9.53 -22.31 -18.52
CA GLU A 134 -8.47 -21.49 -17.97
C GLU A 134 -9.03 -20.75 -16.74
N PRO A 135 -8.28 -20.75 -15.62
CA PRO A 135 -8.69 -19.98 -14.45
C PRO A 135 -8.86 -18.50 -14.84
N PRO A 136 -9.73 -17.75 -14.16
CA PRO A 136 -9.98 -16.34 -14.46
C PRO A 136 -8.63 -15.61 -14.48
N ARG A 137 -8.30 -15.04 -15.65
CA ARG A 137 -7.07 -14.27 -15.82
C ARG A 137 -7.25 -12.92 -15.12
N ASP A 138 -6.78 -12.84 -13.88
CA ASP A 138 -6.75 -11.61 -13.07
C ASP A 138 -5.73 -10.56 -13.55
N TYR A 139 -5.16 -10.71 -14.75
CA TYR A 139 -4.24 -9.75 -15.35
C TYR A 139 -4.67 -9.43 -16.79
N ALA A 140 -4.74 -8.15 -17.13
CA ALA A 140 -4.91 -7.71 -18.51
C ALA A 140 -3.69 -8.17 -19.33
N PRO A 141 -3.84 -9.04 -20.35
CA PRO A 141 -2.71 -9.45 -21.18
C PRO A 141 -2.22 -8.25 -21.98
N LYS A 142 -0.99 -7.83 -21.74
CA LYS A 142 -0.34 -6.72 -22.46
C LYS A 142 0.60 -7.26 -23.52
N SER A 143 0.70 -6.54 -24.63
CA SER A 143 1.73 -6.79 -25.64
C SER A 143 3.12 -6.44 -25.08
N PRO A 144 4.22 -7.08 -25.53
CA PRO A 144 5.56 -6.85 -24.99
C PRO A 144 6.04 -5.39 -25.08
N ASP A 145 5.47 -4.60 -25.99
CA ASP A 145 5.77 -3.18 -26.18
C ASP A 145 4.82 -2.24 -25.40
N GLU A 146 3.85 -2.77 -24.64
CA GLU A 146 2.87 -1.98 -23.91
C GLU A 146 3.23 -1.88 -22.43
N GLU A 147 3.45 -0.67 -21.96
CA GLU A 147 3.90 -0.41 -20.60
C GLU A 147 2.80 -0.71 -19.58
N GLY A 148 3.18 -1.30 -18.44
CA GLY A 148 2.24 -1.72 -17.38
C GLY A 148 1.33 -0.59 -16.90
N THR A 149 0.14 -0.92 -16.41
CA THR A 149 -0.80 0.06 -15.82
C THR A 149 -0.28 0.74 -14.55
N LEU A 150 0.83 0.23 -14.02
CA LEU A 150 1.55 0.78 -12.88
C LEU A 150 2.88 1.42 -13.29
N SER A 151 3.14 1.63 -14.59
CA SER A 151 4.32 2.37 -15.02
C SER A 151 4.13 3.85 -14.69
N GLU A 152 5.18 4.52 -14.22
CA GLU A 152 5.16 5.95 -13.86
C GLU A 152 4.85 6.88 -15.05
N LYS A 153 4.88 6.33 -16.26
CA LYS A 153 4.63 6.97 -17.55
C LYS A 153 3.28 6.62 -18.15
N PHE A 154 2.50 5.76 -17.49
CA PHE A 154 1.15 5.42 -17.91
C PHE A 154 0.26 6.67 -17.88
N GLY A 155 -0.23 7.09 -19.05
CA GLY A 155 -1.03 8.31 -19.20
C GLY A 155 -0.24 9.60 -19.47
N LEU A 156 1.10 9.57 -19.46
CA LEU A 156 1.93 10.73 -19.83
C LEU A 156 2.29 10.66 -21.32
N LYS A 157 1.37 11.13 -22.18
CA LYS A 157 1.71 11.37 -23.60
C LYS A 157 2.61 12.60 -23.67
N LYS A 158 3.83 12.42 -24.13
CA LYS A 158 4.75 13.51 -24.47
C LYS A 158 4.31 14.10 -25.81
N GLU A 159 3.42 15.09 -25.76
CA GLU A 159 3.04 15.89 -26.94
C GLU A 159 4.25 16.74 -27.36
N GLN A 160 4.74 16.54 -28.58
CA GLN A 160 5.65 17.47 -29.23
C GLN A 160 4.86 18.70 -29.70
N GLU A 161 5.37 19.87 -29.36
CA GLU A 161 4.96 21.24 -29.70
C GLU A 161 3.98 21.41 -30.88
N ALA A 162 2.82 22.04 -30.61
CA ALA A 162 2.23 23.09 -31.45
C ALA A 162 1.15 23.89 -30.68
N ASP A 163 1.28 25.20 -30.83
CA ASP A 163 0.43 26.35 -30.50
C ASP A 163 -1.10 26.14 -30.41
N GLU A 164 -1.71 26.86 -29.47
CA GLU A 164 -2.95 27.68 -29.57
C GLU A 164 -3.71 27.68 -28.23
N GLY A 165 -3.98 28.89 -27.72
CA GLY A 165 -4.48 29.11 -26.37
C GLY A 165 -5.98 28.88 -26.20
N GLU A 166 -6.37 28.48 -24.98
CA GLU A 166 -7.65 28.84 -24.37
C GLU A 166 -7.60 28.60 -22.85
N ASP A 167 -8.25 29.50 -22.12
CA ASP A 167 -8.22 29.68 -20.66
C ASP A 167 -8.56 28.41 -19.85
N ILE A 168 -7.67 28.04 -18.92
CA ILE A 168 -7.96 27.08 -17.84
C ILE A 168 -7.96 27.85 -16.51
N PRO A 169 -9.04 27.83 -15.70
CA PRO A 169 -9.08 28.49 -14.40
C PRO A 169 -8.10 27.82 -13.42
N PRO A 170 -7.53 28.56 -12.45
CA PRO A 170 -6.42 28.07 -11.65
C PRO A 170 -6.88 26.97 -10.69
N ILE A 171 -6.45 25.73 -10.92
CA ILE A 171 -6.58 24.66 -9.93
C ILE A 171 -5.55 24.93 -8.83
N LEU A 172 -6.10 25.37 -7.70
CA LEU A 172 -5.63 25.25 -6.32
C LEU A 172 -4.18 24.75 -6.17
N LYS A 173 -3.24 25.70 -6.10
CA LYS A 173 -1.94 25.49 -5.48
C LYS A 173 -2.18 25.34 -3.99
N ASP A 174 -2.09 24.15 -3.44
CA ASP A 174 -1.63 23.97 -2.06
C ASP A 174 -1.12 22.55 -1.82
N HIS A 175 0.05 22.51 -1.15
CA HIS A 175 0.70 21.35 -0.56
C HIS A 175 1.50 20.39 -1.46
N VAL A 176 2.53 20.93 -2.11
CA VAL A 176 3.82 20.23 -2.20
C VAL A 176 4.70 20.80 -1.08
N PRO A 177 5.15 20.03 -0.09
CA PRO A 177 6.10 20.53 0.89
C PRO A 177 7.42 20.85 0.18
N ASP A 178 7.76 22.13 0.20
CA ASP A 178 8.99 22.69 -0.34
C ASP A 178 10.18 22.19 0.49
N ASN A 179 10.89 21.19 -0.02
CA ASN A 179 12.19 20.79 0.48
C ASN A 179 13.29 21.46 -0.37
N SER A 180 13.31 22.79 -0.35
CA SER A 180 14.42 23.58 -0.88
C SER A 180 15.33 24.00 0.28
N PRO A 181 16.65 23.76 0.22
CA PRO A 181 17.58 24.21 1.24
C PRO A 181 17.60 25.74 1.26
N LYS A 182 17.30 26.34 2.41
CA LYS A 182 17.39 27.80 2.61
C LYS A 182 18.85 28.23 2.58
N ASP A 183 19.26 28.85 1.47
CA ASP A 183 20.47 29.65 1.40
C ASP A 183 20.31 30.87 2.33
N SER A 184 21.03 30.84 3.45
CA SER A 184 21.10 31.95 4.40
C SER A 184 22.12 32.98 3.91
N ASP A 185 21.68 33.99 3.18
CA ASP A 185 22.44 35.23 3.00
C ASP A 185 21.88 36.32 3.92
N THR A 186 22.67 36.73 4.91
CA THR A 186 22.46 38.00 5.61
C THR A 186 23.78 38.74 5.76
N LYS A 187 24.15 39.42 4.68
CA LYS A 187 24.52 40.85 4.65
C LYS A 187 25.24 41.39 5.89
N ALA A 188 26.56 41.48 5.81
CA ALA A 188 27.35 42.49 6.50
C ALA A 188 28.37 43.07 5.52
N SER A 189 28.07 44.24 4.96
CA SER A 189 29.10 45.11 4.39
C SER A 189 28.60 46.55 4.44
N VAL A 190 29.27 47.31 5.33
CA VAL A 190 29.68 48.72 5.31
C VAL A 190 28.77 49.74 4.62
#